data_AF-A0A6P7G581-F1
#
_entry.id   AF-A0A6P7G581-F1
#
_cell.length_a   1.000
_cell.length_b   1.000
_cell.length_c   1.000
_cell.angle_alpha   90.00
_cell.angle_beta   90.00
_cell.angle_gamma   90.00
#
_symmetry.space_group_name_H-M   'P 1'
#
loop_
_entity.id
_entity.type
_entity.pdbx_description
1 polymer ?
#
loop_
_entity_poly.entity_id
_entity_poly.type
_entity_poly.pdbx_seq_one_letter_code
_entity_poly.pdbx_strand_id
1 'polypeptide(L)'
;MSSVLGDNKDDKKKAYYRSLPRINFSKADAKNTDVIYTLFTNSSPTEGQTVNKDTSNSIIKEKDIPTVLIMHGWTTDDTSPWYRPLRDEYFKQGSHNIIFLNWSKAGNNTYQVSSANCKPVGKFIAQFLIASKVNLSKVHLIGTEKNLVSVQVDSNI
;
A
#
# COMPACT_ATOMS: atom_id res chain seq x y z
N MET A 1 -28.80 -27.27 38.21
CA MET A 1 -29.44 -26.46 37.15
C MET A 1 -28.59 -25.22 36.95
N SER A 2 -28.21 -24.96 35.69
CA SER A 2 -27.51 -23.77 35.17
C SER A 2 -26.07 -23.50 35.65
N SER A 3 -25.09 -23.90 34.84
CA SER A 3 -23.77 -23.27 34.80
C SER A 3 -23.88 -21.98 33.99
N VAL A 4 -23.66 -20.83 34.62
CA VAL A 4 -23.53 -19.54 33.93
C VAL A 4 -22.24 -19.58 33.11
N LEU A 5 -22.37 -19.82 31.80
CA LEU A 5 -21.29 -19.64 30.84
C LEU A 5 -20.90 -18.16 30.86
N GLY A 6 -19.68 -17.88 31.31
CA GLY A 6 -19.11 -16.54 31.30
C GLY A 6 -19.07 -15.98 29.89
N ASP A 7 -19.84 -14.91 29.67
CA ASP A 7 -19.99 -14.23 28.39
C ASP A 7 -18.66 -13.53 28.03
N ASN A 8 -17.85 -14.21 27.21
CA ASN A 8 -16.47 -13.86 26.95
C ASN A 8 -16.36 -12.51 26.20
N LYS A 9 -15.63 -11.54 26.75
CA LYS A 9 -15.50 -10.17 26.21
C LYS A 9 -15.00 -10.16 24.76
N ASP A 10 -14.18 -11.14 24.38
CA ASP A 10 -13.65 -11.27 23.02
C ASP A 10 -14.72 -11.66 22.00
N ASP A 11 -15.71 -12.46 22.39
CA ASP A 11 -16.79 -12.89 21.51
C ASP A 11 -17.77 -11.75 21.24
N LYS A 12 -18.02 -10.89 22.25
CA LYS A 12 -18.77 -9.64 22.06
C LYS A 12 -18.08 -8.68 21.10
N LYS A 13 -16.76 -8.55 21.23
CA LYS A 13 -15.95 -7.68 20.36
C LYS A 13 -15.97 -8.19 18.91
N LYS A 14 -15.82 -9.50 18.70
CA LYS A 14 -15.95 -10.12 17.37
C LYS A 14 -17.36 -9.96 16.79
N ALA A 15 -18.40 -10.13 17.59
CA ALA A 15 -19.78 -9.93 17.17
C ALA A 15 -20.04 -8.47 16.75
N TYR A 16 -19.54 -7.51 17.53
CA TYR A 16 -19.62 -6.09 17.19
C TYR A 16 -18.98 -5.78 15.83
N TYR A 17 -17.74 -6.21 15.58
CA TYR A 17 -17.09 -5.96 14.28
C TYR A 17 -17.83 -6.61 13.11
N ARG A 18 -18.42 -7.80 13.32
CA ARG A 18 -19.25 -8.48 12.30
C ARG A 18 -20.59 -7.78 12.05
N SER A 19 -21.10 -7.02 13.01
CA SER A 19 -22.32 -6.22 12.87
C SER A 19 -22.12 -4.90 12.13
N LEU A 20 -20.87 -4.43 11.96
CA LEU A 20 -20.61 -3.22 11.21
C LEU A 20 -21.03 -3.39 9.75
N PRO A 21 -21.62 -2.36 9.13
CA PRO A 21 -22.03 -2.44 7.74
C PRO A 21 -20.81 -2.71 6.85
N ARG A 22 -21.00 -3.55 5.83
CA ARG A 22 -19.97 -3.79 4.81
C ARG A 22 -19.65 -2.48 4.08
N ILE A 23 -18.43 -2.39 3.56
CA ILE A 23 -18.03 -1.28 2.70
C ILE A 23 -18.97 -1.21 1.50
N ASN A 24 -19.60 -0.04 1.30
CA ASN A 24 -20.33 0.24 0.08
C ASN A 24 -19.38 0.76 -1.01
N PHE A 25 -18.92 -0.14 -1.87
CA PHE A 25 -18.00 0.19 -2.97
C PHE A 25 -18.60 1.11 -4.04
N SER A 26 -19.92 1.36 -4.06
CA SER A 26 -20.53 2.34 -4.97
C SER A 26 -20.14 3.78 -4.65
N LYS A 27 -19.59 4.02 -3.45
CA LYS A 27 -19.08 5.34 -3.01
C LYS A 27 -17.66 5.64 -3.51
N ALA A 28 -17.02 4.69 -4.19
CA ALA A 28 -15.67 4.88 -4.68
C ALA A 28 -15.66 5.91 -5.83
N ASP A 29 -14.74 6.87 -5.75
CA ASP A 29 -14.57 7.97 -6.69
C ASP A 29 -13.11 8.17 -7.14
N ALA A 30 -12.19 7.33 -6.67
CA ALA A 30 -10.77 7.42 -7.01
C ALA A 30 -10.50 7.30 -8.51
N LYS A 31 -9.60 8.14 -9.00
CA LYS A 31 -9.06 8.13 -10.37
C LYS A 31 -7.62 7.63 -10.34
N ASN A 32 -7.15 7.11 -11.47
CA ASN A 32 -5.76 6.65 -11.58
C ASN A 32 -4.74 7.76 -11.27
N THR A 33 -5.06 9.02 -11.60
CA THR A 33 -4.24 10.20 -11.32
C THR A 33 -4.20 10.60 -9.85
N ASP A 34 -5.00 9.96 -9.00
CA ASP A 34 -5.02 10.20 -7.55
C ASP A 34 -3.96 9.38 -6.81
N VAL A 35 -3.28 8.47 -7.52
CA VAL A 35 -2.14 7.69 -7.02
C VAL A 35 -0.87 8.16 -7.72
N ILE A 36 0.06 8.69 -6.94
CA ILE A 36 1.37 9.15 -7.39
C ILE A 36 2.40 8.08 -7.02
N TYR A 37 3.24 7.72 -7.99
CA TYR A 37 4.30 6.73 -7.84
C TYR A 37 5.65 7.44 -7.93
N THR A 38 6.44 7.41 -6.86
CA THR A 38 7.77 8.03 -6.83
C THR A 38 8.82 6.94 -6.70
N LEU A 39 9.64 6.77 -7.75
CA LEU A 39 10.71 5.77 -7.81
C LEU A 39 11.99 6.29 -7.17
N PHE A 40 12.62 5.45 -6.37
CA PHE A 40 13.97 5.58 -5.87
C PHE A 40 14.75 4.33 -6.26
N THR A 41 16.03 4.52 -6.60
CA THR A 41 16.95 3.44 -6.95
C THR A 41 18.27 3.64 -6.21
N ASN A 42 19.13 2.63 -6.18
CA ASN A 42 20.44 2.77 -5.55
C ASN A 42 21.32 3.87 -6.19
N SER A 43 21.11 4.18 -7.48
CA SER A 43 21.80 5.27 -8.17
C SER A 43 21.24 6.66 -7.83
N SER A 44 20.02 6.72 -7.29
CA SER A 44 19.31 7.94 -6.92
C SER A 44 18.47 7.71 -5.65
N PRO A 45 19.13 7.43 -4.50
CA PRO A 45 18.42 6.94 -3.32
C PRO A 45 17.63 8.04 -2.62
N THR A 46 18.04 9.31 -2.76
CA THR A 46 17.40 10.47 -2.10
C THR A 46 16.61 11.35 -3.05
N GLU A 47 16.84 11.24 -4.36
CA GLU A 47 16.17 12.02 -5.40
C GLU A 47 15.16 11.14 -6.13
N GLY A 48 13.89 11.27 -5.73
CA GLY A 48 12.80 10.47 -6.27
C GLY A 48 12.37 10.95 -7.66
N GLN A 49 12.09 10.01 -8.56
CA GLN A 49 11.56 10.30 -9.89
C GLN A 49 10.09 9.87 -9.97
N THR A 50 9.18 10.80 -10.28
CA THR A 50 7.77 10.47 -10.53
C THR A 50 7.65 9.60 -11.77
N VAL A 51 6.99 8.46 -11.62
CA VAL A 51 6.69 7.51 -12.70
C VAL A 51 5.18 7.32 -12.80
N ASN A 52 4.70 6.97 -13.98
CA ASN A 52 3.32 6.59 -14.18
C ASN A 52 3.25 5.32 -15.02
N LYS A 53 2.03 4.81 -15.25
CA LYS A 53 1.82 3.59 -16.03
C LYS A 53 2.55 3.61 -17.38
N ASP A 54 2.49 4.73 -18.10
CA ASP A 54 3.00 4.86 -19.46
C ASP A 54 4.54 5.01 -19.51
N THR A 55 5.13 5.62 -18.47
CA THR A 55 6.58 5.84 -18.39
C THR A 55 7.32 4.78 -17.58
N SER A 56 6.62 3.99 -16.77
CA SER A 56 7.23 3.01 -15.84
C SER A 56 8.11 1.98 -16.54
N ASN A 57 7.70 1.49 -17.72
CA ASN A 57 8.48 0.51 -18.47
C ASN A 57 9.86 1.07 -18.89
N SER A 58 9.92 2.34 -19.31
CA SER A 58 11.15 2.95 -19.78
C SER A 58 12.01 3.47 -18.63
N ILE A 59 11.43 3.97 -17.54
CA ILE A 59 12.16 4.58 -16.42
C ILE A 59 12.75 3.53 -15.48
N ILE A 60 11.97 2.53 -15.06
CA ILE A 60 12.45 1.48 -14.15
C ILE A 60 13.37 0.55 -14.95
N LYS A 61 14.69 0.70 -14.86
CA LYS A 61 15.62 -0.06 -15.71
C LYS A 61 15.81 -1.50 -15.24
N GLU A 62 16.10 -1.67 -13.96
CA GLU A 62 16.39 -2.96 -13.36
C GLU A 62 15.09 -3.71 -13.06
N LYS A 63 14.65 -4.58 -13.98
CA LYS A 63 13.36 -5.29 -13.85
C LYS A 63 13.43 -6.53 -12.95
N ASP A 64 14.62 -7.12 -12.82
CA ASP A 64 14.80 -8.41 -12.16
C ASP A 64 15.44 -8.31 -10.77
N ILE A 65 15.49 -7.11 -10.20
CA ILE A 65 15.81 -6.87 -8.77
C ILE A 65 14.51 -6.71 -7.97
N PRO A 66 14.55 -6.85 -6.63
CA PRO A 66 13.38 -6.61 -5.79
C PRO A 66 12.74 -5.24 -6.00
N THR A 67 11.41 -5.20 -6.09
CA THR A 67 10.63 -3.96 -6.16
C THR A 67 9.73 -3.85 -4.93
N VAL A 68 9.94 -2.82 -4.11
CA VAL A 68 9.15 -2.60 -2.89
C VAL A 68 8.27 -1.36 -3.07
N LEU A 69 6.96 -1.54 -2.94
CA LEU A 69 5.99 -0.46 -2.96
C LEU A 69 5.61 -0.13 -1.53
N ILE A 70 5.69 1.15 -1.16
CA ILE A 70 5.43 1.62 0.20
C ILE A 70 4.25 2.60 0.16
N MET A 71 3.15 2.23 0.81
CA MET A 71 1.89 2.98 0.80
C MET A 71 1.46 3.37 2.22
N HIS A 72 1.02 4.61 2.35
CA HIS A 72 0.59 5.20 3.61
C HIS A 72 -0.85 4.84 3.94
N GLY A 73 -1.26 5.10 5.18
CA GLY A 73 -2.61 4.85 5.65
C GLY A 73 -3.58 6.02 5.47
N TRP A 74 -4.69 5.93 6.21
CA TRP A 74 -5.74 6.94 6.23
C TRP A 74 -5.24 8.25 6.87
N THR A 75 -5.48 9.40 6.22
CA THR A 75 -5.14 10.76 6.69
C THR A 75 -3.65 11.05 6.80
N THR A 76 -2.81 10.30 6.10
CA THR A 76 -1.36 10.52 6.00
C THR A 76 -0.94 10.67 4.54
N ASP A 77 0.36 10.80 4.28
CA ASP A 77 0.96 10.84 2.95
C ASP A 77 2.39 10.24 2.95
N ASP A 78 3.07 10.30 1.80
CA ASP A 78 4.44 9.83 1.59
C ASP A 78 5.55 10.72 2.18
N THR A 79 5.17 11.81 2.86
CA THR A 79 6.09 12.65 3.65
C THR A 79 6.19 12.20 5.10
N SER A 80 5.39 11.19 5.50
CA SER A 80 5.43 10.61 6.85
C SER A 80 6.86 10.18 7.23
N PRO A 81 7.33 10.45 8.46
CA PRO A 81 8.74 10.38 8.83
C PRO A 81 9.36 8.97 8.73
N TRP A 82 8.53 7.92 8.67
CA TRP A 82 8.96 6.54 8.57
C TRP A 82 9.30 6.08 7.13
N TYR A 83 8.87 6.82 6.10
CA TYR A 83 9.12 6.46 4.70
C TYR A 83 10.61 6.44 4.34
N ARG A 84 11.33 7.53 4.66
CA ARG A 84 12.75 7.68 4.30
C ARG A 84 13.63 6.66 5.04
N PRO A 85 13.51 6.48 6.37
CA PRO A 85 14.26 5.44 7.06
C PRO A 85 13.99 4.03 6.51
N LEU A 86 12.73 3.69 6.23
CA LEU A 86 12.38 2.37 5.68
C LEU A 86 13.03 2.13 4.31
N ARG A 87 12.98 3.11 3.40
CA ARG A 87 13.67 3.04 2.11
C ARG A 87 15.18 2.84 2.29
N ASP A 88 15.78 3.60 3.19
CA ASP A 88 17.23 3.57 3.41
C ASP A 88 17.69 2.20 3.93
N GLU A 89 16.89 1.55 4.79
CA GLU A 89 17.16 0.17 5.24
C GLU A 89 17.07 -0.86 4.11
N TYR A 90 16.20 -0.69 3.12
CA TYR A 90 16.20 -1.55 1.94
C TYR A 90 17.46 -1.37 1.10
N PHE A 91 17.91 -0.13 0.90
CA PHE A 91 19.14 0.11 0.13
C PHE A 91 20.40 -0.41 0.83
N LYS A 92 20.42 -0.49 2.16
CA LYS A 92 21.50 -1.16 2.91
C LYS A 92 21.54 -2.66 2.68
N GLN A 93 20.42 -3.29 2.36
CA GLN A 93 20.31 -4.74 2.12
C GLN A 93 20.65 -5.12 0.67
N GLY A 94 20.75 -4.16 -0.25
CA GLY A 94 21.16 -4.39 -1.62
C GLY A 94 20.41 -3.54 -2.63
N SER A 95 20.50 -3.93 -3.90
CA SER A 95 19.83 -3.24 -5.01
C SER A 95 18.33 -3.44 -4.96
N HIS A 96 17.58 -2.33 -4.91
CA HIS A 96 16.11 -2.33 -4.89
C HIS A 96 15.54 -1.24 -5.80
N ASN A 97 14.36 -1.50 -6.35
CA ASN A 97 13.46 -0.43 -6.80
C ASN A 97 12.50 -0.10 -5.65
N ILE A 98 12.62 1.06 -5.03
CA ILE A 98 11.68 1.48 -3.99
C ILE A 98 10.69 2.48 -4.59
N ILE A 99 9.40 2.21 -4.46
CA ILE A 99 8.33 3.05 -5.02
C ILE A 99 7.44 3.54 -3.89
N PHE A 100 7.49 4.84 -3.61
CA PHE A 100 6.52 5.45 -2.71
C PHE A 100 5.20 5.63 -3.44
N LEU A 101 4.13 5.16 -2.82
CA LEU A 101 2.75 5.29 -3.27
C LEU A 101 2.05 6.35 -2.43
N ASN A 102 1.81 7.52 -3.02
CA ASN A 102 0.97 8.55 -2.41
C ASN A 102 -0.42 8.48 -3.03
N TRP A 103 -1.41 8.07 -2.23
CA TRP A 103 -2.81 8.00 -2.62
C TRP A 103 -3.68 8.99 -1.82
N SER A 104 -3.08 10.00 -1.19
CA SER A 104 -3.75 10.96 -0.30
C SER A 104 -5.01 11.59 -0.91
N LYS A 105 -5.03 11.86 -2.22
CA LYS A 105 -6.22 12.37 -2.93
C LYS A 105 -7.43 11.42 -2.85
N ALA A 106 -7.19 10.12 -3.00
CA ALA A 106 -8.22 9.09 -2.89
C ALA A 106 -8.45 8.64 -1.42
N GLY A 107 -7.40 8.69 -0.61
CA GLY A 107 -7.34 8.10 0.72
C GLY A 107 -7.70 9.06 1.86
N ASN A 108 -7.55 10.37 1.73
CA ASN A 108 -7.79 11.32 2.83
C ASN A 108 -9.22 11.89 2.81
N ASN A 109 -10.19 11.04 2.48
CA ASN A 109 -11.62 11.32 2.50
C ASN A 109 -12.29 10.78 3.77
N THR A 110 -13.62 10.83 3.84
CA THR A 110 -14.38 10.12 4.87
C THR A 110 -14.03 8.63 4.86
N TYR A 111 -14.01 7.99 6.03
CA TYR A 111 -13.64 6.57 6.15
C TYR A 111 -14.39 5.67 5.15
N GLN A 112 -15.67 5.96 4.90
CA GLN A 112 -16.51 5.22 3.96
C GLN A 112 -16.03 5.34 2.51
N VAL A 113 -15.67 6.56 2.08
CA VAL A 113 -15.16 6.81 0.73
C VAL A 113 -13.73 6.27 0.60
N SER A 114 -12.85 6.54 1.56
CA SER A 114 -11.48 6.02 1.57
C SER A 114 -11.43 4.49 1.51
N SER A 115 -12.28 3.83 2.31
CA SER A 115 -12.40 2.35 2.30
C SER A 115 -12.94 1.83 0.97
N ALA A 116 -13.91 2.53 0.37
CA ALA A 116 -14.42 2.18 -0.95
C ALA A 116 -13.34 2.35 -2.04
N ASN A 117 -12.51 3.40 -1.92
CA ASN A 117 -11.42 3.73 -2.85
C ASN A 117 -10.26 2.72 -2.83
N CYS A 118 -10.10 1.90 -1.79
CA CYS A 118 -9.12 0.81 -1.79
C CYS A 118 -9.29 -0.14 -3.00
N LYS A 119 -10.52 -0.37 -3.45
CA LYS A 119 -10.81 -1.27 -4.60
C LYS A 119 -10.27 -0.73 -5.94
N PRO A 120 -10.64 0.49 -6.40
CA PRO A 120 -10.03 1.05 -7.60
C PRO A 120 -8.52 1.32 -7.44
N VAL A 121 -8.05 1.75 -6.27
CA VAL A 121 -6.60 1.97 -6.02
C VAL A 121 -5.80 0.68 -6.21
N GLY A 122 -6.27 -0.45 -5.66
CA GLY A 122 -5.62 -1.74 -5.90
C GLY A 122 -5.55 -2.12 -7.38
N LYS A 123 -6.59 -1.80 -8.16
CA LYS A 123 -6.59 -1.99 -9.62
C LYS A 123 -5.55 -1.09 -10.31
N PHE A 124 -5.42 0.17 -9.90
CA PHE A 124 -4.43 1.10 -10.45
C PHE A 124 -3.00 0.61 -10.20
N ILE A 125 -2.70 0.17 -8.98
CA ILE A 125 -1.39 -0.38 -8.61
C ILE A 125 -1.07 -1.63 -9.44
N ALA A 126 -2.02 -2.55 -9.61
CA ALA A 126 -1.83 -3.73 -10.43
C ALA A 126 -1.55 -3.37 -11.90
N GLN A 127 -2.29 -2.41 -12.47
CA GLN A 127 -2.07 -1.93 -13.84
C GLN A 127 -0.70 -1.25 -14.02
N PHE A 128 -0.25 -0.50 -13.01
CA PHE A 128 1.08 0.09 -12.98
C PHE A 128 2.17 -0.98 -12.96
N LEU A 129 2.04 -2.01 -12.12
CA LEU A 129 3.03 -3.10 -12.02
C LEU A 129 3.11 -3.95 -13.28
N ILE A 130 1.98 -4.24 -13.92
CA ILE A 130 1.96 -4.95 -15.21
C ILE A 130 2.64 -4.10 -16.29
N ALA A 131 2.34 -2.80 -16.34
CA ALA A 131 2.94 -1.91 -17.33
C ALA A 131 4.44 -1.70 -17.11
N SER A 132 4.90 -1.73 -15.85
CA SER A 132 6.30 -1.53 -15.51
C SER A 132 7.18 -2.73 -15.87
N LYS A 133 6.61 -3.91 -16.14
CA LYS A 133 7.35 -5.14 -16.48
C LYS A 133 8.40 -5.55 -15.43
N VAL A 134 8.28 -5.09 -14.19
CA VAL A 134 9.10 -5.62 -13.09
C VAL A 134 8.76 -7.08 -12.85
N ASN A 135 9.71 -7.85 -12.35
CA ASN A 135 9.45 -9.24 -12.00
C ASN A 135 8.44 -9.30 -10.83
N LEU A 136 7.20 -9.66 -11.13
CA LEU A 136 6.11 -9.69 -10.15
C LEU A 136 6.35 -10.66 -9.00
N SER A 137 7.18 -11.71 -9.19
CA SER A 137 7.58 -12.62 -8.11
C SER A 137 8.55 -11.99 -7.09
N LYS A 138 9.13 -10.83 -7.44
CA LYS A 138 10.06 -10.06 -6.61
C LYS A 138 9.44 -8.76 -6.10
N VAL A 139 8.12 -8.61 -6.21
CA VAL A 139 7.39 -7.44 -5.75
C VAL A 139 6.92 -7.64 -4.30
N HIS A 140 7.18 -6.66 -3.45
CA HIS A 140 6.61 -6.57 -2.10
C HIS A 140 5.81 -5.28 -1.98
N LEU A 141 4.54 -5.37 -1.57
CA LEU A 141 3.70 -4.22 -1.25
C LEU A 141 3.53 -4.09 0.26
N ILE A 142 3.89 -2.94 0.80
CA ILE A 142 3.76 -2.59 2.22
C ILE A 142 2.71 -1.49 2.32
N GLY A 143 1.60 -1.80 2.97
CA GLY A 143 0.58 -0.82 3.35
C GLY A 143 0.60 -0.60 4.85
N THR A 144 0.47 0.65 5.28
CA THR A 144 0.37 0.99 6.71
C THR A 144 -0.99 1.61 7.03
N GLU A 145 -1.40 1.51 8.29
CA GLU A 145 -2.47 2.33 8.85
C GLU A 145 -1.85 3.43 9.73
N LYS A 146 -2.62 4.45 10.11
CA LYS A 146 -2.15 5.44 11.08
C LYS A 146 -1.79 4.71 12.38
N ASN A 147 -0.51 4.67 12.70
CA ASN A 147 0.10 4.00 13.86
C ASN A 147 0.25 2.45 13.78
N LEU A 148 0.13 1.83 12.61
CA LEU A 148 0.46 0.40 12.45
C LEU A 148 1.28 0.14 11.18
N VAL A 149 2.46 -0.44 11.36
CA VAL A 149 3.25 -1.03 10.26
C VAL A 149 2.81 -2.48 10.10
N SER A 150 2.04 -2.79 9.06
CA SER A 150 1.83 -4.18 8.65
C SER A 150 2.83 -4.56 7.57
N VAL A 151 3.64 -5.58 7.85
CA VAL A 151 4.57 -6.20 6.88
C VAL A 151 3.94 -7.49 6.35
N GLN A 152 4.17 -7.73 5.06
CA GLN A 152 4.36 -9.02 4.38
C GLN A 152 3.30 -9.48 3.37
N VAL A 153 3.78 -9.74 2.15
CA VAL A 153 3.49 -10.99 1.43
C VAL A 153 4.84 -11.54 0.94
N ASP A 154 5.23 -12.70 1.46
CA ASP A 154 6.37 -13.49 0.98
C ASP A 154 6.03 -14.12 -0.37
N SER A 155 6.96 -14.07 -1.31
CA SER A 155 6.86 -14.75 -2.61
C SER A 155 7.32 -16.22 -2.59
N ASN A 156 7.40 -16.84 -1.41
CA ASN A 156 7.60 -18.27 -1.27
C ASN A 156 6.24 -19.01 -1.20
N ILE A 157 5.58 -19.12 -2.35
CA ILE A 157 4.66 -20.22 -2.71
C ILE A 157 4.98 -20.64 -4.15
#